data_AF-A0A2M7ZKX4-F1
#
_entry.id   AF-A0A2M7ZKX4-F1
#
_cell.length_a   1.000
_cell.length_b   1.000
_cell.length_c   1.000
_cell.angle_alpha   90.00
_cell.angle_beta   90.00
_cell.angle_gamma   90.00
#
_symmetry.space_group_name_H-M   'P 1'
#
loop_
_entity.id
_entity.type
_entity.pdbx_description
1 polymer ?
#
loop_
_entity_poly.entity_id
_entity_poly.type
_entity_poly.pdbx_seq_one_letter_code
_entity_poly.pdbx_strand_id
1 'polypeptide(L)'
;MNDTIESKKKFKFNMSFYYQSTIAYFVFFILYVIIRGEFVEDSFTLITKDPIIYFFGLIVIISVISLFYNLYKSRYLYIDETGIEFANRNGSKKINIADIESIKLTRERKRLPNKAFRIIRIKLKNRRRVLLIRPYDYENDEALANRFIEIKEKLEKKNV
;
A
#
# COMPACT_ATOMS: atom_id res chain seq x y z
N MET A 1 7.25 -30.32 21.52
CA MET A 1 5.97 -29.79 20.99
C MET A 1 6.30 -29.08 19.68
N ASN A 2 6.59 -29.87 18.64
CA ASN A 2 6.91 -29.42 17.29
C ASN A 2 5.78 -29.93 16.41
N ASP A 3 5.15 -29.04 15.65
CA ASP A 3 4.77 -29.23 14.24
C ASP A 3 3.80 -28.11 13.79
N THR A 4 4.02 -27.62 12.56
CA THR A 4 3.34 -26.54 11.80
C THR A 4 3.93 -25.11 11.84
N ILE A 5 5.23 -24.98 11.57
CA ILE A 5 5.77 -23.75 10.93
C ILE A 5 5.70 -23.94 9.40
N GLU A 6 4.49 -24.11 8.85
CA GLU A 6 4.31 -24.02 7.40
C GLU A 6 4.12 -22.56 7.00
N SER A 7 5.24 -21.93 6.61
CA SER A 7 5.36 -20.77 5.70
C SER A 7 4.33 -19.62 5.75
N LYS A 8 3.89 -19.14 6.92
CA LYS A 8 3.12 -17.88 7.01
C LYS A 8 3.93 -16.71 6.41
N LYS A 9 3.65 -16.35 5.16
CA LYS A 9 4.33 -15.23 4.48
C LYS A 9 3.62 -13.93 4.82
N LYS A 10 4.41 -12.97 5.33
CA LYS A 10 3.95 -11.63 5.70
C LYS A 10 4.29 -10.65 4.58
N PHE A 11 3.28 -10.00 4.03
CA PHE A 11 3.40 -8.93 3.06
C PHE A 11 2.99 -7.61 3.72
N LYS A 12 3.95 -6.71 3.88
CA LYS A 12 3.72 -5.40 4.48
C LYS A 12 3.24 -4.42 3.41
N PHE A 13 2.41 -3.46 3.80
CA PHE A 13 1.96 -2.43 2.87
C PHE A 13 3.12 -1.47 2.53
N ASN A 14 3.30 -1.17 1.24
CA ASN A 14 4.36 -0.31 0.75
C ASN A 14 4.03 1.16 1.04
N MET A 15 4.85 1.80 1.87
CA MET A 15 4.68 3.21 2.26
C MET A 15 5.59 4.18 1.48
N SER A 16 6.38 3.68 0.52
CA SER A 16 7.37 4.47 -0.23
C SER A 16 6.79 5.72 -0.86
N PHE A 17 5.58 5.64 -1.41
CA PHE A 17 4.89 6.78 -1.98
C PHE A 17 4.67 7.91 -0.95
N TYR A 18 4.17 7.57 0.25
CA TYR A 18 3.95 8.57 1.30
C TYR A 18 5.25 9.23 1.76
N TYR A 19 6.35 8.46 1.87
CA TYR A 19 7.67 9.01 2.19
C TYR A 19 8.16 9.94 1.09
N GLN A 20 8.15 9.49 -0.17
CA GLN A 20 8.62 10.26 -1.32
C GLN A 20 7.84 11.57 -1.48
N SER A 21 6.51 11.53 -1.39
CA SER A 21 5.68 12.73 -1.45
C SER A 21 5.96 13.68 -0.31
N THR A 22 6.06 13.18 0.93
CA THR A 22 6.37 14.02 2.11
C THR A 22 7.72 14.71 1.94
N ILE A 23 8.76 13.96 1.54
CA ILE A 23 10.10 14.52 1.28
C ILE A 23 10.03 15.58 0.18
N ALA A 24 9.34 15.30 -0.93
CA ALA A 24 9.20 16.25 -2.02
C ALA A 24 8.52 17.55 -1.55
N TYR A 25 7.42 17.47 -0.81
CA TYR A 25 6.74 18.64 -0.26
C TYR A 25 7.63 19.45 0.69
N PHE A 26 8.41 18.77 1.55
CA PHE A 26 9.38 19.43 2.40
C PHE A 26 10.47 20.15 1.59
N VAL A 27 11.02 19.52 0.56
CA VAL A 27 12.05 20.12 -0.30
C VAL A 27 11.49 21.36 -1.00
N PHE A 28 10.31 21.28 -1.60
CA PHE A 28 9.68 22.44 -2.23
C PHE A 28 9.40 23.57 -1.24
N PHE A 29 8.95 23.23 -0.03
CA PHE A 29 8.70 24.24 1.01
C PHE A 29 10.00 24.94 1.44
N ILE A 30 11.07 24.19 1.69
CA ILE A 30 12.38 24.76 2.07
C ILE A 30 12.92 25.65 0.95
N LEU A 31 12.89 25.18 -0.29
CA LEU A 31 13.34 25.96 -1.45
C LEU A 31 12.55 27.27 -1.58
N TYR A 32 11.23 27.21 -1.39
CA TYR A 32 10.39 28.40 -1.44
C TYR A 32 10.78 29.42 -0.35
N VAL A 33 10.96 28.96 0.90
CA VAL A 33 11.31 29.84 2.02
C VAL A 33 12.69 30.48 1.80
N ILE A 34 13.68 29.74 1.31
CA ILE A 34 15.01 30.27 1.00
C ILE A 34 14.92 31.32 -0.11
N ILE A 35 14.27 31.01 -1.23
CA ILE A 35 14.13 31.95 -2.35
C ILE A 35 13.42 33.22 -1.90
N ARG A 36 12.32 33.10 -1.13
CA ARG A 36 11.56 34.26 -0.67
C ARG A 36 12.37 35.10 0.33
N GLY A 37 13.07 34.44 1.25
CA GLY A 37 13.82 35.10 2.32
C GLY A 37 15.15 35.70 1.92
N GLU A 38 15.81 35.20 0.87
CA GLU A 38 17.05 35.78 0.36
C GLU A 38 16.82 36.84 -0.73
N PHE A 39 15.78 36.69 -1.58
CA PHE A 39 15.68 37.49 -2.81
C PHE A 39 14.55 38.52 -2.85
N VAL A 40 13.57 38.47 -1.95
CA VAL A 40 12.37 39.33 -2.04
C VAL A 40 12.17 40.22 -0.83
N GLU A 41 12.44 39.70 0.36
CA GLU A 41 12.19 40.40 1.62
C GLU A 41 13.45 40.37 2.47
N ASP A 42 14.14 41.51 2.62
CA ASP A 42 15.37 41.69 3.42
C ASP A 42 15.21 41.37 4.93
N SER A 43 14.06 40.81 5.34
CA SER A 43 13.80 40.37 6.70
C SER A 43 12.84 39.17 6.76
N PHE A 44 13.19 38.18 7.59
CA PHE A 44 12.37 36.99 7.87
C PHE A 44 10.99 37.30 8.46
N THR A 45 10.78 38.50 8.98
CA THR A 45 9.50 38.93 9.55
C THR A 45 8.44 39.22 8.49
N LEU A 46 8.81 39.67 7.28
CA LEU A 46 7.84 39.85 6.20
C LEU A 46 7.40 38.50 5.60
N ILE A 47 8.24 37.48 5.64
CA ILE A 47 7.98 36.14 5.07
C ILE A 47 6.72 35.54 5.68
N THR A 48 6.50 35.78 6.97
CA THR A 48 5.29 35.31 7.66
C THR A 48 3.99 35.95 7.16
N LYS A 49 4.03 37.03 6.39
CA LYS A 49 2.84 37.65 5.80
C LYS A 49 2.50 37.07 4.42
N ASP A 50 3.34 36.22 3.84
CA ASP A 50 3.08 35.62 2.54
C ASP A 50 2.03 34.49 2.64
N PRO A 51 0.85 34.64 2.02
CA PRO A 51 -0.19 33.60 2.01
C PRO A 51 0.28 32.27 1.39
N ILE A 52 1.27 32.30 0.49
CA ILE A 52 1.78 31.12 -0.19
C ILE A 52 2.51 30.20 0.80
N ILE A 53 3.23 30.77 1.78
CA ILE A 53 3.93 29.98 2.81
C ILE A 53 2.97 29.20 3.67
N TYR A 54 1.84 29.79 4.03
CA TYR A 54 0.79 29.08 4.75
C TYR A 54 0.19 27.94 3.93
N PHE A 55 0.05 28.11 2.61
CA PHE A 55 -0.42 27.05 1.72
C PHE A 55 0.56 25.87 1.65
N PHE A 56 1.86 26.13 1.46
CA PHE A 56 2.87 25.07 1.50
C PHE A 56 2.95 24.41 2.89
N GLY A 57 2.93 25.20 3.95
CA GLY A 57 2.91 24.70 5.33
C GLY A 57 1.72 23.76 5.56
N LEU A 58 0.54 24.11 5.08
CA LEU A 58 -0.65 23.26 5.14
C LEU A 58 -0.45 21.93 4.40
N ILE A 59 0.10 21.96 3.17
CA ILE A 59 0.40 20.75 2.40
C ILE A 59 1.37 19.84 3.15
N VAL A 60 2.45 20.41 3.68
CA VAL A 60 3.44 19.67 4.47
C VAL A 60 2.79 19.04 5.69
N ILE A 61 1.99 19.81 6.46
CA ILE A 61 1.25 19.30 7.63
C ILE A 61 0.34 18.12 7.23
N ILE A 62 -0.47 18.26 6.18
CA ILE A 62 -1.35 17.19 5.70
C ILE A 62 -0.56 15.95 5.30
N SER A 63 0.59 16.13 4.63
CA SER A 63 1.44 15.01 4.21
C SER A 63 2.04 14.26 5.40
N VAL A 64 2.50 14.99 6.41
CA VAL A 64 3.05 14.45 7.66
C VAL A 64 1.99 13.70 8.45
N ILE A 65 0.80 14.29 8.63
CA ILE A 65 -0.34 13.63 9.29
C ILE A 65 -0.70 12.34 8.55
N SER A 66 -0.75 12.38 7.21
CA SER A 66 -1.05 11.21 6.38
C SER A 66 0.00 10.11 6.53
N LEU A 67 1.27 10.48 6.62
CA LEU A 67 2.37 9.54 6.86
C LEU A 67 2.24 8.90 8.25
N PHE A 68 2.05 9.70 9.31
CA PHE A 68 1.87 9.19 10.68
C PHE A 68 0.64 8.29 10.81
N TYR A 69 -0.49 8.67 10.21
CA TYR A 69 -1.70 7.84 10.20
C TYR A 69 -1.44 6.47 9.57
N ASN A 70 -0.72 6.44 8.44
CA ASN A 70 -0.42 5.20 7.74
C ASN A 70 0.61 4.34 8.49
N LEU A 71 1.63 4.96 9.10
CA LEU A 71 2.57 4.31 10.00
C LEU A 71 1.83 3.64 11.18
N TYR A 72 0.94 4.37 11.84
CA TYR A 72 0.17 3.87 12.97
C TYR A 72 -0.68 2.65 12.59
N LYS A 73 -1.30 2.67 11.41
CA LYS A 73 -2.21 1.60 10.97
C LYS A 73 -1.51 0.28 10.69
N SER A 74 -0.21 0.32 10.35
CA SER A 74 0.68 -0.84 10.20
C SER A 74 -0.02 -2.03 9.52
N ARG A 75 -0.44 -1.83 8.26
CA ARG A 75 -1.25 -2.82 7.51
C ARG A 75 -0.37 -3.96 7.01
N TYR A 76 -0.83 -5.18 7.23
CA TYR A 76 -0.18 -6.41 6.81
C TYR A 76 -1.17 -7.36 6.16
N LEU A 77 -0.69 -8.11 5.19
CA LEU A 77 -1.38 -9.23 4.59
C LEU A 77 -0.58 -10.49 4.91
N TYR A 78 -1.20 -11.42 5.61
CA TYR A 78 -0.63 -12.72 5.87
C TYR A 78 -1.28 -13.74 4.95
N ILE A 79 -0.46 -14.54 4.28
CA ILE A 79 -0.93 -15.64 3.44
C ILE A 79 -0.35 -16.92 3.99
N ASP A 80 -1.24 -17.86 4.27
CA ASP A 80 -0.94 -19.17 4.86
C ASP A 80 -1.64 -20.27 4.05
N GLU A 81 -1.28 -21.53 4.31
CA GLU A 81 -1.93 -22.74 3.78
C GLU A 81 -3.44 -22.76 4.05
N THR A 82 -3.85 -22.20 5.20
CA THR A 82 -5.24 -22.26 5.68
C THR A 82 -6.10 -21.09 5.17
N GLY A 83 -5.50 -19.94 4.86
CA GLY A 83 -6.24 -18.74 4.56
C GLY A 83 -5.41 -17.48 4.33
N ILE A 84 -6.13 -16.40 4.03
CA ILE A 84 -5.61 -15.06 3.83
C ILE A 84 -6.09 -14.21 5.00
N GLU A 85 -5.17 -13.60 5.74
CA GLU A 85 -5.47 -12.75 6.89
C GLU A 85 -5.05 -11.30 6.60
N PHE A 86 -6.04 -10.41 6.57
CA PHE A 86 -5.84 -8.98 6.50
C PHE A 86 -5.72 -8.44 7.91
N ALA A 87 -4.51 -8.04 8.32
CA ALA A 87 -4.23 -7.57 9.66
C ALA A 87 -3.85 -6.09 9.66
N ASN A 88 -4.42 -5.34 10.60
CA ASN A 88 -3.99 -3.98 10.95
C ASN A 88 -3.72 -3.94 12.45
N ARG A 89 -3.18 -2.81 12.94
CA ARG A 89 -2.97 -2.60 14.38
C ARG A 89 -4.24 -2.81 15.23
N ASN A 90 -5.42 -2.48 14.71
CA ASN A 90 -6.69 -2.54 15.44
C ASN A 90 -7.46 -3.87 15.27
N GLY A 91 -6.91 -4.85 14.57
CA GLY A 91 -7.55 -6.15 14.40
C GLY A 91 -7.20 -6.83 13.09
N SER A 92 -7.56 -8.11 12.98
CA SER A 92 -7.36 -8.91 11.78
C SER A 92 -8.65 -9.55 11.30
N LYS A 93 -8.70 -9.81 10.00
CA LYS A 93 -9.80 -10.51 9.35
C LYS A 93 -9.22 -11.64 8.52
N LYS A 94 -9.47 -12.88 8.95
CA LYS A 94 -9.09 -14.10 8.23
C LYS A 94 -10.19 -14.52 7.27
N ILE A 95 -9.78 -14.97 6.08
CA ILE A 95 -10.61 -15.59 5.06
C ILE A 95 -10.00 -16.96 4.79
N ASN A 96 -10.77 -18.01 4.98
CA ASN A 96 -10.30 -19.36 4.74
C ASN A 96 -10.27 -19.65 3.23
N ILE A 97 -9.32 -20.47 2.79
CA ILE A 97 -9.23 -20.86 1.37
C ILE A 97 -10.50 -21.59 0.91
N ALA A 98 -11.13 -22.36 1.81
CA ALA A 98 -12.39 -23.07 1.53
C ALA A 98 -13.57 -22.14 1.17
N ASP A 99 -13.54 -20.88 1.61
CA ASP A 99 -14.58 -19.88 1.35
C ASP A 99 -14.36 -19.15 0.02
N ILE A 100 -13.19 -19.36 -0.62
CA ILE A 100 -12.84 -18.75 -1.90
C ILE A 100 -13.52 -19.54 -3.02
N GLU A 101 -14.32 -18.84 -3.82
CA GLU A 101 -14.99 -19.39 -4.99
C GLU A 101 -14.06 -19.34 -6.22
N SER A 102 -13.43 -18.19 -6.45
CA SER A 102 -12.47 -18.04 -7.55
C SER A 102 -11.47 -16.92 -7.30
N ILE A 103 -10.28 -17.08 -7.86
CA ILE A 103 -9.23 -16.05 -7.90
C ILE A 103 -8.92 -15.75 -9.36
N LYS A 104 -9.12 -14.50 -9.76
CA LYS A 104 -8.77 -14.00 -11.10
C LYS A 104 -7.62 -13.00 -10.98
N LEU A 105 -6.50 -13.31 -11.63
CA LEU A 105 -5.39 -12.38 -11.78
C LEU A 105 -5.51 -11.72 -13.15
N THR A 106 -5.55 -10.39 -13.17
CA THR A 106 -5.51 -9.64 -14.43
C THR A 106 -4.09 -9.75 -14.99
N ARG A 107 -3.94 -10.41 -16.15
CA ARG A 107 -2.64 -10.55 -16.82
C ARG A 107 -2.12 -9.18 -17.23
N GLU A 108 -0.79 -8.99 -17.10
CA GLU A 108 -0.08 -8.02 -17.92
C GLU A 108 -0.39 -8.30 -19.39
N ARG A 109 -0.90 -7.29 -20.11
CA ARG A 109 -0.83 -7.34 -21.56
C ARG A 109 0.66 -7.33 -21.90
N LYS A 110 1.17 -8.39 -22.55
CA LYS A 110 2.57 -8.57 -22.99
C LYS A 110 3.20 -7.35 -23.72
N ARG A 111 2.40 -6.38 -24.16
CA ARG A 111 2.83 -5.17 -24.88
C ARG A 111 3.25 -4.00 -23.98
N LEU A 112 2.97 -4.03 -22.68
CA LEU A 112 3.38 -2.96 -21.75
C LEU A 112 4.25 -3.60 -20.66
N PRO A 113 5.52 -3.18 -20.51
CA PRO A 113 6.42 -3.68 -19.46
C PRO A 113 6.02 -3.19 -18.05
N ASN A 114 4.88 -2.52 -17.92
CA ASN A 114 4.44 -1.92 -16.67
C ASN A 114 3.76 -2.97 -15.77
N LYS A 115 4.57 -3.52 -14.86
CA LYS A 115 4.18 -4.31 -13.67
C LYS A 115 3.10 -3.65 -12.79
N ALA A 116 2.92 -2.34 -12.95
CA ALA A 116 2.12 -1.46 -12.08
C ALA A 116 0.60 -1.77 -11.99
N PHE A 117 0.03 -2.61 -12.87
CA PHE A 117 -1.43 -2.76 -12.96
C PHE A 117 -1.96 -4.18 -12.76
N ARG A 118 -1.17 -5.08 -12.15
CA ARG A 118 -1.70 -6.40 -11.75
C ARG A 118 -2.79 -6.21 -10.69
N ILE A 119 -3.96 -6.78 -10.93
CA ILE A 119 -5.08 -6.76 -9.99
C ILE A 119 -5.51 -8.20 -9.73
N ILE A 120 -5.54 -8.57 -8.45
CA ILE A 120 -6.00 -9.86 -7.96
C ILE A 120 -7.43 -9.68 -7.46
N ARG A 121 -8.36 -10.40 -8.09
CA ARG A 121 -9.79 -10.40 -7.75
C ARG A 121 -10.15 -11.72 -7.09
N ILE A 122 -10.61 -11.66 -5.84
CA ILE A 122 -11.00 -12.84 -5.05
C ILE A 122 -12.50 -12.80 -4.84
N LYS A 123 -13.22 -13.76 -5.41
CA LYS A 123 -14.66 -13.96 -5.18
C LYS A 123 -14.84 -14.97 -4.05
N LEU A 124 -15.68 -14.63 -3.07
CA LEU A 124 -16.00 -15.51 -1.95
C LEU A 124 -17.40 -16.07 -2.11
N LYS A 125 -17.61 -17.33 -1.71
CA LYS A 125 -18.88 -18.07 -1.89
C LYS A 125 -20.09 -17.33 -1.33
N ASN A 126 -19.95 -16.72 -0.16
CA ASN A 126 -21.05 -16.08 0.57
C ASN A 126 -21.05 -14.54 0.49
N ARG A 127 -20.36 -13.93 -0.50
CA ARG A 127 -20.32 -12.47 -0.64
C ARG A 127 -20.53 -12.02 -2.08
N ARG A 128 -21.45 -11.07 -2.27
CA ARG A 128 -21.70 -10.41 -3.57
C ARG A 128 -20.50 -9.58 -4.05
N ARG A 129 -19.79 -8.89 -3.14
CA ARG A 129 -18.66 -8.02 -3.48
C ARG A 129 -17.35 -8.82 -3.54
N VAL A 130 -16.61 -8.60 -4.62
CA VAL A 130 -15.29 -9.19 -4.86
C VAL A 130 -14.23 -8.43 -4.08
N LEU A 131 -13.28 -9.14 -3.48
CA LEU A 131 -12.12 -8.52 -2.83
C LEU A 131 -11.07 -8.21 -3.90
N LEU A 132 -10.61 -6.97 -3.92
CA LEU A 132 -9.59 -6.49 -4.85
C LEU A 132 -8.29 -6.27 -4.08
N ILE A 133 -7.23 -6.93 -4.52
CA ILE A 133 -5.87 -6.74 -3.99
C ILE A 133 -5.00 -6.28 -5.15
N ARG A 134 -4.28 -5.17 -4.95
CA ARG A 134 -3.28 -4.65 -5.87
C ARG A 134 -1.91 -5.04 -5.30
N PRO A 135 -1.15 -5.94 -5.93
CA PRO A 135 0.14 -6.36 -5.38
C PRO A 135 1.12 -5.21 -5.22
N TYR A 136 1.05 -4.20 -6.10
CA TYR A 136 1.88 -2.99 -6.05
C TYR A 136 1.77 -2.22 -4.72
N ASP A 137 0.63 -2.31 -4.04
CA ASP A 137 0.42 -1.65 -2.76
C ASP A 137 1.18 -2.35 -1.60
N TYR A 138 1.83 -3.48 -1.86
CA TYR A 138 2.57 -4.27 -0.88
C TYR A 138 4.06 -4.36 -1.21
N GLU A 139 4.87 -4.54 -0.17
CA GLU A 139 6.28 -4.92 -0.29
C GLU A 139 6.36 -6.32 -0.91
N ASN A 140 7.33 -6.52 -1.81
CA ASN A 140 7.53 -7.77 -2.57
C ASN A 140 6.28 -8.17 -3.37
N ASP A 141 5.81 -7.26 -4.23
CA ASP A 141 4.65 -7.40 -5.11
C ASP A 141 4.70 -8.66 -5.98
N GLU A 142 5.87 -9.02 -6.51
CA GLU A 142 6.06 -10.25 -7.30
C GLU A 142 5.84 -11.51 -6.48
N ALA A 143 6.41 -11.58 -5.27
CA ALA A 143 6.25 -12.73 -4.38
C ALA A 143 4.79 -12.89 -3.94
N LEU A 144 4.09 -11.76 -3.73
CA LEU A 144 2.66 -11.76 -3.41
C LEU A 144 1.83 -12.29 -4.59
N ALA A 145 2.08 -11.80 -5.80
CA ALA A 145 1.40 -12.25 -7.01
C ALA A 145 1.62 -13.76 -7.25
N ASN A 146 2.86 -14.24 -7.12
CA ASN A 146 3.21 -15.64 -7.30
C ASN A 146 2.48 -16.54 -6.28
N ARG A 147 2.42 -16.12 -5.01
CA ARG A 147 1.69 -16.89 -3.98
C ARG A 147 0.19 -17.00 -4.29
N PHE A 148 -0.41 -15.96 -4.87
CA PHE A 148 -1.80 -16.02 -5.33
C PHE A 148 -2.01 -16.90 -6.56
N ILE A 149 -1.01 -17.03 -7.44
CA ILE A 149 -1.03 -17.99 -8.55
C ILE A 149 -1.00 -19.42 -7.99
N GLU A 150 -0.11 -19.71 -7.04
CA GLU A 150 -0.05 -21.03 -6.39
C GLU A 150 -1.39 -21.42 -5.74
N ILE A 151 -2.04 -20.49 -5.02
CA ILE A 151 -3.36 -20.73 -4.41
C ILE A 151 -4.42 -20.97 -5.49
N LYS A 152 -4.39 -20.21 -6.59
CA LYS A 152 -5.31 -20.41 -7.71
C LYS A 152 -5.17 -21.80 -8.31
N GLU A 153 -3.95 -22.26 -8.55
CA GLU A 153 -3.69 -23.61 -9.10
C GLU A 153 -4.15 -24.72 -8.14
N LYS A 154 -3.92 -24.56 -6.83
CA LYS A 154 -4.45 -25.49 -5.81
C LYS A 154 -5.99 -25.55 -5.82
N LEU A 155 -6.66 -24.41 -5.99
CA LEU A 155 -8.12 -24.34 -6.08
C LEU A 155 -8.66 -24.97 -7.37
N GLU A 156 -7.97 -24.80 -8.50
CA GLU A 156 -8.35 -25.41 -9.77
C GLU A 156 -8.18 -26.94 -9.73
N LYS A 157 -7.06 -27.45 -9.19
CA LYS A 157 -6.83 -28.90 -9.01
C LYS A 157 -7.81 -29.60 -8.08
N LYS A 158 -8.38 -28.90 -7.09
CA LYS A 158 -9.36 -29.47 -6.15
C LYS A 158 -10.78 -29.55 -6.73
N ASN A 159 -11.06 -28.78 -7.78
CA ASN A 159 -12.36 -28.73 -8.45
C ASN A 159 -12.43 -29.61 -9.73
N VAL A 160 -11.30 -30.22 -10.13
CA VAL A 160 -11.19 -31.23 -11.19
C VAL A 160 -11.15 -32.60 -10.54
#